data_AF-A0A8H2VMT8-F1
#
_entry.id   AF-A0A8H2VMT8-F1
#
_cell.length_a   1.000
_cell.length_b   1.000
_cell.length_c   1.000
_cell.angle_alpha   90.00
_cell.angle_beta   90.00
_cell.angle_gamma   90.00
#
_symmetry.space_group_name_H-M   'P 1'
#
loop_
_entity.id
_entity.type
_entity.pdbx_description
1 polymer ?
#
loop_
_entity_poly.entity_id
_entity_poly.type
_entity_poly.pdbx_seq_one_letter_code
_entity_poly.pdbx_strand_id
1 'polypeptide(L)'
;MRVDGQGCLITNDEHIPFWEFARAIDEAAGHPTREEDVKSVPKMVGLFMAIVAEWMVWILSFGRKKSRVNRVGIAYSCMTRTYRIDKAKKALGYEPRVSLEEALRRSGGSFAVKSQKKD
;
A
#
# COMPACT_ATOMS: atom_id res chain seq x y z
N MET A 1 21.88 17.60 -16.65
CA MET A 1 22.49 16.98 -15.45
C MET A 1 22.92 15.56 -15.83
N ARG A 2 24.13 15.13 -15.51
CA ARG A 2 24.63 13.78 -15.83
C ARG A 2 24.13 12.79 -14.77
N VAL A 3 23.49 11.69 -15.18
CA VAL A 3 22.71 10.78 -14.29
C VAL A 3 23.52 9.54 -13.85
N ASP A 4 24.74 9.38 -14.36
CA ASP A 4 25.56 8.17 -14.23
C ASP A 4 25.77 7.74 -12.75
N GLY A 5 25.05 6.70 -12.33
CA GLY A 5 25.14 6.08 -10.99
C GLY A 5 24.25 6.66 -9.88
N GLN A 6 23.39 7.63 -10.19
CA GLN A 6 22.58 8.30 -9.18
C GLN A 6 21.24 7.59 -8.90
N GLY A 7 21.01 7.18 -7.66
CA GLY A 7 19.68 6.73 -7.21
C GLY A 7 18.67 7.88 -7.20
N CYS A 8 17.46 7.61 -7.70
CA CYS A 8 16.31 8.52 -7.63
C CYS A 8 15.09 7.76 -7.10
N LEU A 9 14.20 8.47 -6.39
CA LEU A 9 12.93 7.94 -5.93
C LEU A 9 11.88 8.24 -7.00
N ILE A 10 11.21 7.20 -7.49
CA ILE A 10 10.09 7.32 -8.42
C ILE A 10 8.80 7.18 -7.62
N THR A 11 7.93 8.18 -7.73
CA THR A 11 6.64 8.23 -7.04
C THR A 11 5.59 8.82 -7.98
N ASN A 12 4.33 8.87 -7.56
CA ASN A 12 3.23 9.44 -8.34
C ASN A 12 3.19 10.99 -8.31
N ASP A 13 4.17 11.66 -7.67
CA ASP A 13 4.26 13.13 -7.55
C ASP A 13 3.06 13.79 -6.84
N GLU A 14 2.25 12.99 -6.15
CA GLU A 14 1.10 13.41 -5.35
C GLU A 14 1.21 12.83 -3.94
N HIS A 15 0.83 13.63 -2.93
CA HIS A 15 0.88 13.22 -1.53
C HIS A 15 -0.49 12.70 -1.09
N ILE A 16 -0.51 11.48 -0.56
CA ILE A 16 -1.70 10.87 0.05
C ILE A 16 -1.29 10.09 1.31
N PRO A 17 -2.00 10.24 2.44
CA PRO A 17 -1.83 9.38 3.61
C PRO A 17 -2.12 7.91 3.29
N PHE A 18 -1.37 7.00 3.91
CA PHE A 18 -1.46 5.56 3.63
C PHE A 18 -2.89 5.00 3.76
N TRP A 19 -3.61 5.37 4.82
CA TRP A 19 -4.96 4.85 5.07
C TRP A 19 -6.02 5.52 4.19
N GLU A 20 -5.81 6.76 3.76
CA GLU A 20 -6.68 7.41 2.75
C GLU A 20 -6.53 6.73 1.40
N PHE A 21 -5.29 6.45 0.98
CA PHE A 21 -5.02 5.68 -0.24
C PHE A 21 -5.68 4.29 -0.19
N ALA A 22 -5.58 3.59 0.94
CA ALA A 22 -6.20 2.28 1.10
C ALA A 22 -7.74 2.36 0.96
N ARG A 23 -8.39 3.36 1.58
CA ARG A 23 -9.84 3.56 1.45
C ARG A 23 -10.26 3.94 0.04
N ALA A 24 -9.50 4.80 -0.63
CA ALA A 24 -9.79 5.20 -2.00
C ALA A 24 -9.69 4.03 -3.00
N ILE A 25 -8.76 3.09 -2.78
CA ILE A 25 -8.70 1.84 -3.56
C ILE A 25 -9.95 0.98 -3.32
N ASP A 26 -10.37 0.84 -2.07
CA ASP A 26 -11.50 0.00 -1.67
C ASP A 26 -12.82 0.54 -2.24
N GLU A 27 -13.01 1.85 -2.16
CA GLU A 27 -14.12 2.56 -2.80
C GLU A 27 -14.13 2.34 -4.32
N ALA A 28 -12.98 2.51 -4.99
CA ALA A 28 -12.85 2.24 -6.42
C ALA A 28 -13.06 0.76 -6.79
N ALA A 29 -12.88 -0.17 -5.84
CA ALA A 29 -13.16 -1.59 -5.99
C ALA A 29 -14.64 -1.96 -5.72
N GLY A 30 -15.48 -1.00 -5.33
CA GLY A 30 -16.90 -1.20 -5.03
C GLY A 30 -17.20 -1.55 -3.57
N HIS A 31 -16.22 -1.37 -2.68
CA HIS A 31 -16.35 -1.62 -1.24
C HIS A 31 -16.08 -0.30 -0.48
N PRO A 32 -17.03 0.64 -0.44
CA PRO A 32 -16.81 1.89 0.26
C PRO A 32 -16.70 1.65 1.78
N THR A 33 -15.56 1.99 2.36
CA THR A 33 -15.34 1.94 3.81
C THR A 33 -15.58 3.34 4.41
N ARG A 34 -16.66 3.50 5.18
CA ARG A 34 -16.94 4.75 5.89
C ARG A 34 -15.94 4.96 7.03
N GLU A 35 -15.53 6.20 7.26
CA GLU A 35 -14.56 6.49 8.33
C GLU A 35 -15.08 6.14 9.72
N GLU A 36 -16.39 6.26 9.96
CA GLU A 36 -17.07 5.88 11.20
C GLU A 36 -17.01 4.37 11.50
N ASP A 37 -16.83 3.54 10.48
CA ASP A 37 -16.70 2.08 10.65
C ASP A 37 -15.25 1.66 10.93
N VAL A 38 -14.28 2.58 10.79
CA VAL A 38 -12.85 2.28 10.96
C VAL A 38 -12.50 2.22 12.44
N LYS A 39 -12.10 1.02 12.90
CA LYS A 39 -11.59 0.82 14.26
C LYS A 39 -10.07 0.98 14.29
N SER A 40 -9.59 1.94 15.06
CA SER A 40 -8.16 2.15 15.29
C SER A 40 -7.62 1.11 16.28
N VAL A 41 -6.56 0.40 15.91
CA VAL A 41 -5.88 -0.56 16.77
C VAL A 41 -4.50 -0.01 17.16
N PRO A 42 -4.10 -0.02 18.44
CA PRO A 42 -2.78 0.40 18.85
C PRO A 42 -1.67 -0.44 18.19
N LYS A 43 -0.59 0.21 17.77
CA LYS A 43 0.55 -0.44 17.08
C LYS A 43 1.08 -1.67 17.83
N MET A 44 1.18 -1.60 19.16
CA MET A 44 1.66 -2.71 19.99
C MET A 44 0.77 -3.95 19.90
N VAL A 45 -0.55 -3.74 19.89
CA VAL A 45 -1.53 -4.82 19.72
C VAL A 45 -1.40 -5.41 18.32
N GLY A 46 -1.28 -4.57 17.29
CA GLY A 46 -1.02 -5.01 15.90
C GLY A 46 0.24 -5.86 15.76
N LEU A 47 1.35 -5.43 16.37
CA LEU A 47 2.62 -6.15 16.35
C LEU A 47 2.52 -7.50 17.08
N PHE A 48 1.84 -7.55 18.22
CA PHE A 48 1.61 -8.80 18.94
C PHE A 48 0.81 -9.79 18.08
N MET A 49 -0.29 -9.35 17.46
CA MET A 49 -1.08 -10.18 16.54
C MET A 49 -0.23 -10.69 15.37
N ALA A 50 0.64 -9.85 14.80
CA ALA A 50 1.53 -10.25 13.72
C ALA A 50 2.57 -11.29 14.16
N ILE A 51 3.14 -11.17 15.36
CA ILE A 51 4.05 -12.18 15.92
C ILE A 51 3.33 -13.52 16.05
N VAL A 52 2.15 -13.53 16.68
CA VAL A 52 1.36 -14.76 16.86
C VAL A 52 1.02 -15.39 15.51
N ALA A 53 0.58 -14.59 14.53
CA ALA A 53 0.27 -15.06 13.18
C ALA A 53 1.50 -15.63 12.44
N GLU A 54 2.65 -14.97 12.52
CA GLU A 54 3.91 -15.46 11.96
C GLU A 54 4.30 -16.82 12.53
N TRP A 55 4.26 -16.99 13.86
CA TRP A 55 4.58 -18.25 14.52
C TRP A 55 3.58 -19.36 14.16
N MET A 56 2.28 -19.08 14.17
CA MET A 56 1.27 -20.08 13.80
C MET A 56 1.44 -20.55 12.35
N VAL A 57 1.60 -19.63 11.41
CA VAL A 57 1.80 -19.98 9.99
C VAL A 57 3.10 -20.73 9.81
N TRP A 58 4.17 -20.32 10.50
CA TRP A 58 5.46 -21.00 10.43
C TRP A 58 5.37 -22.43 10.97
N ILE A 59 4.74 -22.65 12.13
CA ILE A 59 4.56 -23.99 12.73
C ILE A 59 3.69 -24.87 11.81
N LEU A 60 2.49 -24.41 11.43
CA LEU A 60 1.54 -25.20 10.65
C LEU A 60 2.04 -25.51 9.23
N SER A 61 2.90 -24.65 8.68
CA SER A 61 3.48 -24.85 7.36
C SER A 61 4.87 -25.48 7.38
N PHE A 62 5.42 -25.81 8.55
CA PHE A 62 6.81 -26.24 8.73
C PHE A 62 7.80 -25.30 8.03
N GLY A 63 7.58 -23.99 8.17
CA GLY A 63 8.41 -22.92 7.59
C GLY A 63 8.25 -22.69 6.09
N ARG A 64 7.32 -23.35 5.41
CA ARG A 64 7.13 -23.23 3.95
C ARG A 64 6.32 -22.01 3.52
N LYS A 65 5.54 -21.42 4.44
CA LYS A 65 4.66 -20.28 4.13
C LYS A 65 5.01 -19.06 4.98
N LYS A 66 4.73 -17.88 4.43
CA LYS A 66 4.80 -16.60 5.14
C LYS A 66 3.39 -16.14 5.51
N SER A 67 3.26 -15.56 6.70
CA SER A 67 2.00 -14.97 7.13
C SER A 67 1.65 -13.73 6.30
N ARG A 68 0.38 -13.60 5.94
CA ARG A 68 -0.16 -12.38 5.30
C ARG A 68 -0.13 -11.20 6.26
N VAL A 69 -0.34 -11.46 7.56
CA VAL A 69 -0.17 -10.49 8.63
C VAL A 69 1.21 -10.69 9.25
N ASN A 70 2.11 -9.75 9.01
CA ASN A 70 3.50 -9.83 9.45
C ASN A 70 3.96 -8.51 10.05
N ARG A 71 5.04 -8.55 10.83
CA ARG A 71 5.55 -7.40 11.58
C ARG A 71 5.93 -6.24 10.68
N VAL A 72 6.49 -6.54 9.50
CA VAL A 72 6.89 -5.52 8.51
C VAL A 72 5.67 -4.78 7.98
N GLY A 73 4.60 -5.51 7.65
CA GLY A 73 3.34 -4.94 7.18
C GLY A 73 2.71 -4.01 8.22
N ILE A 74 2.66 -4.43 9.50
CA ILE A 74 2.14 -3.58 10.59
C ILE A 74 3.04 -2.36 10.82
N ALA A 75 4.37 -2.53 10.82
CA ALA A 75 5.27 -1.40 11.01
C ALA A 75 5.11 -0.36 9.89
N TYR A 76 4.96 -0.81 8.64
CA TYR A 76 4.79 0.06 7.47
C TYR A 76 3.42 0.73 7.39
N SER A 77 2.36 0.12 7.93
CA SER A 77 1.03 0.74 7.98
C SER A 77 0.93 1.82 9.06
N CYS A 78 1.76 1.76 10.10
CA CYS A 78 1.84 2.77 11.15
C CYS A 78 2.86 3.89 10.87
N MET A 79 3.62 3.83 9.77
CA MET A 79 4.71 4.77 9.50
C MET A 79 4.31 5.79 8.43
N THR A 80 4.37 7.08 8.78
CA THR A 80 4.27 8.17 7.80
C THR A 80 5.56 8.27 7.01
N ARG A 81 5.48 8.14 5.69
CA ARG A 81 6.63 8.20 4.79
C ARG A 81 6.34 9.15 3.65
N THR A 82 7.06 10.27 3.64
CA THR A 82 7.00 11.26 2.56
C THR A 82 8.29 11.17 1.76
N TYR A 83 8.17 10.97 0.46
CA TYR A 83 9.30 10.84 -0.46
C TYR A 83 9.38 12.06 -1.37
N ARG A 84 10.60 12.50 -1.70
CA ARG A 84 10.81 13.60 -2.66
C ARG A 84 11.25 13.05 -4.01
N ILE A 85 10.49 13.40 -5.05
CA ILE A 85 10.72 12.98 -6.44
C ILE A 85 11.52 14.02 -7.26
N ASP A 86 11.80 15.20 -6.70
CA ASP A 86 12.47 16.33 -7.38
C ASP A 86 13.69 15.93 -8.22
N LYS A 87 14.47 14.97 -7.72
CA LYS A 87 15.65 14.47 -8.41
C LYS A 87 15.30 13.74 -9.71
N ALA A 88 14.27 12.88 -9.70
CA ALA A 88 13.81 12.19 -10.90
C ALA A 88 13.24 13.19 -11.92
N LYS A 89 12.47 14.18 -11.47
CA LYS A 89 11.92 15.24 -12.34
C LYS A 89 13.04 16.02 -13.04
N LYS A 90 14.04 16.48 -12.29
CA LYS A 90 15.16 17.30 -12.82
C LYS A 90 16.16 16.50 -13.66
N ALA A 91 16.50 15.28 -13.23
CA ALA A 91 17.55 14.50 -13.87
C ALA A 91 17.04 13.67 -15.05
N LEU A 92 15.80 13.19 -14.99
CA LEU A 92 15.21 12.28 -15.99
C LEU A 92 14.08 12.91 -16.80
N GLY A 93 13.63 14.12 -16.46
CA GLY A 93 12.40 14.67 -17.03
C GLY A 93 11.17 13.85 -16.66
N TYR A 94 11.22 13.13 -15.52
CA TYR A 94 10.15 12.22 -15.13
C TYR A 94 8.86 12.97 -14.80
N GLU A 95 7.75 12.48 -15.35
CA GLU A 95 6.39 12.91 -15.03
C GLU A 95 5.48 11.66 -14.98
N PRO A 96 4.62 11.53 -13.95
CA PRO A 96 3.62 10.46 -13.89
C PRO A 96 2.70 10.51 -15.12
N ARG A 97 2.44 9.35 -15.74
CA ARG A 97 1.60 9.27 -16.95
C ARG A 97 0.12 9.53 -16.69
N VAL A 98 -0.33 9.31 -15.46
CA VAL A 98 -1.71 9.47 -15.02
C VAL A 98 -1.69 10.04 -13.61
N SER A 99 -2.74 10.79 -13.26
CA SER A 99 -2.94 11.24 -11.89
C SER A 99 -3.22 10.06 -10.95
N LEU A 100 -3.03 10.30 -9.66
CA LEU A 100 -3.31 9.35 -8.60
C LEU A 100 -4.79 8.92 -8.60
N GLU A 101 -5.71 9.86 -8.80
CA GLU A 101 -7.15 9.60 -8.89
C GLU A 101 -7.48 8.62 -10.03
N GLU A 102 -6.95 8.87 -11.23
CA GLU A 102 -7.19 8.00 -12.39
C GLU A 102 -6.54 6.62 -12.17
N ALA A 103 -5.37 6.57 -11.55
CA ALA A 103 -4.71 5.31 -11.20
C ALA A 103 -5.56 4.50 -10.20
N LEU A 104 -6.09 5.14 -9.16
CA LEU A 104 -6.97 4.52 -8.17
C LEU A 104 -8.21 3.93 -8.82
N ARG A 105 -8.90 4.70 -9.67
CA ARG A 105 -10.09 4.25 -10.41
C ARG A 105 -9.81 3.04 -11.29
N ARG A 106 -8.72 3.05 -12.06
CA ARG A 106 -8.32 1.93 -12.94
C ARG A 106 -7.95 0.68 -12.14
N SER A 107 -7.14 0.85 -11.10
CA SER A 107 -6.68 -0.26 -10.26
C SER A 107 -7.81 -0.87 -9.46
N GLY A 108 -8.61 -0.05 -8.75
CA GLY A 108 -9.78 -0.49 -8.00
C GLY A 108 -10.81 -1.17 -8.89
N GLY A 109 -11.18 -0.55 -10.01
CA GLY A 109 -12.16 -1.11 -10.96
C GLY A 109 -11.76 -2.49 -11.50
N SER A 110 -10.45 -2.78 -11.61
CA SER A 110 -9.97 -4.09 -12.03
C SER A 110 -10.30 -5.22 -11.03
N PHE A 111 -10.48 -4.89 -9.75
CA PHE A 111 -10.91 -5.84 -8.72
C PHE A 111 -12.43 -6.04 -8.72
N ALA A 112 -13.21 -4.97 -8.94
CA ALA A 112 -14.67 -5.05 -9.04
C ALA A 112 -15.11 -6.01 -10.15
N VAL A 113 -14.48 -5.90 -11.34
CA VAL A 113 -14.77 -6.78 -12.48
C VAL A 113 -14.44 -8.25 -12.21
N LYS A 114 -13.40 -8.52 -11.39
CA LYS A 114 -13.04 -9.88 -11.00
C LYS A 114 -14.01 -10.46 -9.97
N SER A 115 -14.56 -9.64 -9.09
CA SER A 115 -15.60 -10.08 -8.15
C SER A 115 -16.84 -10.56 -8.91
N GLN A 116 -17.31 -9.77 -9.88
CA GLN A 116 -18.51 -10.10 -10.67
C GLN A 116 -18.37 -11.32 -11.59
N LYS A 117 -17.14 -11.71 -11.98
CA LYS A 117 -16.90 -12.91 -12.82
C LYS A 117 -16.82 -14.21 -12.01
N LYS A 118 -16.77 -14.11 -10.68
CA LYS A 118 -16.60 -15.27 -9.78
C LYS A 118 -17.93 -15.74 -9.19
N ASP A 119 -18.97 -14.93 -9.36
CA ASP A 119 -20.38 -15.26 -9.13
C ASP A 119 -21.01 -15.86 -10.41
#